data_AF-A0A2E9F510-F1
#
_entry.id   AF-A0A2E9F510-F1
#
_cell.length_a   1.000
_cell.length_b   1.000
_cell.length_c   1.000
_cell.angle_alpha   90.00
_cell.angle_beta   90.00
_cell.angle_gamma   90.00
#
_symmetry.space_group_name_H-M   'P 1'
#
loop_
_entity.id
_entity.type
_entity.pdbx_description
1 polymer ?
#
loop_
_entity_poly.entity_id
_entity_poly.type
_entity_poly.pdbx_seq_one_letter_code
_entity_poly.pdbx_strand_id
1 'polypeptide(L)'
;MPIYFVLATYYLQSLKDLSSGNYRGIKWIWEYFWGVKSIVYFTDWHIPVNHALLGVLGLAAVMSLIYRISRKEWIKQSDLFLLISIIFTFMFFRAPWSFGPGGWINDRIHLYILLMLAPWLIHNGHRVFQVGFTLALVVITLLHFGRTAYDHGRLSAEMAEEVSAVNLIEPHTTYTIRSSSWNQSDSLGNVKYVAPFLHVIALYDIVNKDIGHLANYEANYNYFPVNFFNHSFYNGKEDYVVA
;
A
#
# COMPACT_ATOMS: atom_id res chain seq x y z
N MET A 1 8.85 17.30 -25.63
CA MET A 1 7.56 16.57 -25.51
C MET A 1 7.07 16.70 -24.07
N PRO A 2 5.79 17.03 -23.81
CA PRO A 2 5.27 17.15 -22.44
C PRO A 2 5.39 15.82 -21.68
N ILE A 3 5.75 15.89 -20.40
CA ILE A 3 6.02 14.69 -19.56
C ILE A 3 4.81 13.75 -19.48
N TYR A 4 3.60 14.30 -19.52
CA TYR A 4 2.34 13.53 -19.56
C TYR A 4 2.20 12.67 -20.81
N PHE A 5 2.71 13.15 -21.95
CA PHE A 5 2.67 12.40 -23.20
C PHE A 5 3.63 11.21 -23.15
N VAL A 6 4.84 11.44 -22.61
CA VAL A 6 5.85 10.39 -22.40
C VAL A 6 5.34 9.33 -21.42
N LEU A 7 4.71 9.74 -20.31
CA LEU A 7 4.10 8.84 -19.33
C LEU A 7 2.92 8.05 -19.93
N ALA A 8 2.06 8.68 -20.73
CA ALA A 8 0.95 8.00 -21.39
C ALA A 8 1.44 6.99 -22.43
N THR A 9 2.45 7.35 -23.24
CA THR A 9 3.04 6.42 -24.21
C THR A 9 3.76 5.26 -23.52
N TYR A 10 4.48 5.53 -22.43
CA TYR A 10 5.13 4.50 -21.62
C TYR A 10 4.12 3.55 -20.99
N TYR A 11 3.03 4.09 -20.42
CA TYR A 11 1.94 3.29 -19.87
C TYR A 11 1.30 2.40 -20.94
N LEU A 12 0.96 2.96 -22.11
CA LEU A 12 0.38 2.19 -23.22
C LEU A 12 1.33 1.12 -23.79
N GLN A 13 2.64 1.38 -23.78
CA GLN A 13 3.66 0.43 -24.23
C GLN A 13 3.88 -0.68 -23.20
N SER A 14 3.96 -0.34 -21.91
CA SER A 14 4.04 -1.31 -20.81
C SER A 14 2.85 -2.26 -20.75
N LEU A 15 1.64 -1.79 -21.11
CA LEU A 15 0.44 -2.62 -21.22
C LEU A 15 0.50 -3.64 -22.36
N LYS A 16 1.28 -3.37 -23.41
CA LYS A 16 1.48 -4.32 -24.53
C LYS A 16 2.51 -5.39 -24.19
N ASP A 17 3.53 -5.04 -23.41
CA ASP A 17 4.62 -5.96 -23.04
C ASP A 17 4.25 -6.85 -21.83
N LEU A 18 3.33 -6.40 -20.95
CA LEU A 18 2.82 -7.17 -19.81
C LEU A 18 1.55 -7.95 -20.20
N SER A 19 1.75 -9.15 -20.74
CA SER A 19 0.73 -9.93 -21.46
C SER A 19 -0.44 -10.49 -20.64
N SER A 20 -0.48 -10.31 -19.31
CA SER A 20 -1.68 -10.64 -18.53
C SER A 20 -1.72 -9.90 -17.19
N GLY A 21 -2.78 -9.12 -16.96
CA GLY A 21 -3.09 -8.62 -15.63
C GLY A 21 -3.59 -9.77 -14.75
N ASN A 22 -3.07 -9.88 -13.53
CA ASN A 22 -3.55 -10.88 -12.59
C ASN A 22 -4.86 -10.39 -11.96
N TYR A 23 -5.95 -11.13 -12.15
CA TYR A 23 -7.25 -10.83 -11.54
C TYR A 23 -7.48 -11.73 -10.33
N ARG A 24 -8.02 -11.14 -9.27
CA ARG A 24 -8.49 -11.89 -8.09
C ARG A 24 -9.97 -12.25 -8.27
N GLY A 25 -10.39 -13.36 -7.69
CA GLY A 25 -11.80 -13.78 -7.74
C GLY A 25 -12.70 -12.78 -7.00
N ILE A 26 -13.97 -12.68 -7.43
CA ILE A 26 -14.93 -11.71 -6.88
C ILE A 26 -15.12 -11.82 -5.36
N LYS A 27 -15.04 -13.03 -4.80
CA LYS A 27 -15.08 -13.27 -3.34
C LYS A 27 -13.93 -12.57 -2.61
N TRP A 28 -12.71 -12.69 -3.14
CA TRP A 28 -11.53 -12.03 -2.58
C TRP A 28 -11.69 -10.50 -2.66
N ILE A 29 -12.19 -9.98 -3.79
CA ILE A 29 -12.41 -8.54 -3.98
C ILE A 29 -13.38 -7.99 -2.93
N TRP A 30 -14.49 -8.70 -2.68
CA TRP A 30 -15.46 -8.31 -1.66
C TRP A 30 -14.90 -8.37 -0.24
N GLU A 31 -14.21 -9.46 0.11
CA GLU A 31 -13.54 -9.60 1.41
C GLU A 31 -12.48 -8.52 1.62
N TYR A 32 -11.80 -8.13 0.54
CA TYR A 32 -10.77 -7.10 0.58
C TYR A 32 -11.38 -5.69 0.76
N PHE A 33 -12.42 -5.37 -0.02
CA PHE A 33 -13.12 -4.09 0.04
C PHE A 33 -13.75 -3.86 1.42
N TRP A 34 -14.54 -4.81 1.91
CA TRP A 34 -15.20 -4.68 3.22
C TRP A 34 -14.26 -4.86 4.40
N GLY A 35 -13.22 -5.66 4.24
CA GLY A 35 -12.20 -5.87 5.27
C GLY A 35 -11.26 -4.67 5.45
N VAL A 36 -11.34 -3.65 4.59
CA VAL A 36 -10.47 -2.47 4.61
C VAL A 36 -8.99 -2.87 4.67
N LYS A 37 -8.65 -3.98 4.00
CA LYS A 37 -7.33 -4.61 4.13
C LYS A 37 -6.20 -3.68 3.65
N SER A 38 -6.54 -2.67 2.84
CA SER A 38 -5.59 -1.63 2.39
C SER A 38 -5.15 -0.64 3.47
N ILE A 39 -5.75 -0.64 4.66
CA ILE A 39 -5.44 0.27 5.77
C ILE A 39 -5.07 -0.52 7.04
N VAL A 40 -4.80 -1.81 6.88
CA VAL A 40 -4.27 -2.68 7.94
C VAL A 40 -2.79 -2.88 7.67
N TYR A 41 -1.97 -2.77 8.72
CA TYR A 41 -0.51 -2.79 8.58
C TYR A 41 0.09 -4.12 9.04
N PHE A 42 0.18 -4.35 10.34
CA PHE A 42 0.98 -5.44 10.87
C PHE A 42 0.14 -6.56 11.50
N THR A 43 -0.91 -6.18 12.23
CA THR A 43 -1.72 -7.10 13.04
C THR A 43 -3.21 -6.87 12.80
N ASP A 44 -4.04 -7.82 13.26
CA ASP A 44 -5.50 -7.72 13.19
C ASP A 44 -6.06 -6.57 14.05
N TRP A 45 -5.23 -5.92 14.87
CA TRP A 45 -5.66 -4.86 15.78
C TRP A 45 -6.32 -3.69 15.04
N HIS A 46 -5.86 -3.35 13.83
CA HIS A 46 -6.45 -2.27 13.05
C HIS A 46 -7.79 -2.64 12.43
N ILE A 47 -8.18 -3.93 12.37
CA ILE A 47 -9.46 -4.36 11.80
C ILE A 47 -10.67 -3.70 12.50
N PRO A 48 -10.85 -3.81 13.83
CA PRO A 48 -11.98 -3.17 14.50
C PRO A 48 -11.96 -1.64 14.37
N VAL A 49 -10.78 -1.02 14.40
CA VAL A 49 -10.62 0.43 14.22
C VAL A 49 -11.06 0.87 12.82
N ASN A 50 -10.69 0.10 11.79
CA ASN A 50 -11.08 0.35 10.41
C ASN A 50 -12.58 0.09 10.18
N HIS A 51 -13.18 -0.91 10.83
CA HIS A 51 -14.63 -1.10 10.80
C HIS A 51 -15.37 0.04 11.51
N ALA A 52 -14.85 0.56 12.62
CA ALA A 52 -15.39 1.75 13.26
C ALA A 52 -15.31 2.98 12.32
N LEU A 53 -14.19 3.16 11.62
CA LEU A 53 -14.03 4.20 10.60
C LEU A 53 -15.09 4.06 9.49
N LEU A 54 -15.25 2.87 8.91
CA LEU A 54 -16.29 2.62 7.90
C LEU A 54 -17.70 2.90 8.43
N GLY A 55 -17.99 2.52 9.67
CA GLY A 55 -19.25 2.81 10.32
C GLY A 55 -19.52 4.31 10.43
N VAL A 56 -18.52 5.08 10.87
CA VAL A 56 -18.61 6.55 10.98
C VAL A 56 -18.78 7.19 9.60
N LEU A 57 -18.02 6.76 8.59
CA LEU A 57 -18.14 7.26 7.21
C LEU A 57 -19.50 6.89 6.58
N GLY A 58 -19.98 5.66 6.81
CA GLY A 58 -21.27 5.18 6.32
C GLY A 58 -22.43 5.95 6.93
N LEU A 59 -22.40 6.18 8.25
CA LEU A 59 -23.38 7.02 8.94
C LEU A 59 -23.37 8.46 8.40
N ALA A 60 -22.18 9.04 8.21
CA ALA A 60 -22.05 10.38 7.63
C ALA A 60 -22.60 10.45 6.19
N ALA A 61 -22.38 9.41 5.39
CA ALA A 61 -22.91 9.33 4.03
C ALA A 61 -24.45 9.27 4.02
N VAL A 62 -25.04 8.40 4.85
CA VAL A 62 -26.50 8.26 4.98
C VAL A 62 -27.13 9.57 5.48
N MET A 63 -26.57 10.18 6.53
CA MET A 63 -27.06 11.48 7.03
C MET A 63 -26.95 12.58 5.98
N SER A 64 -25.85 12.60 5.22
CA SER A 64 -25.65 13.57 4.13
C SER A 64 -26.70 13.40 3.03
N LEU A 65 -27.03 12.16 2.66
CA LEU A 65 -28.09 11.87 1.68
C LEU A 65 -29.46 12.32 2.19
N ILE A 66 -29.83 11.97 3.43
CA ILE A 66 -31.11 12.36 4.03
C ILE A 66 -31.25 13.89 4.05
N TYR A 67 -30.21 14.59 4.54
CA TYR A 67 -30.21 16.05 4.61
C TYR A 67 -30.44 16.71 3.24
N ARG A 68 -29.77 16.21 2.19
CA ARG A 68 -29.89 16.72 0.82
C ARG A 68 -31.26 16.44 0.21
N ILE A 69 -31.81 15.24 0.41
CA ILE A 69 -33.16 14.87 -0.05
C ILE A 69 -34.20 15.77 0.62
N SER A 70 -34.11 15.98 1.94
CA SER A 70 -35.04 16.82 2.68
C SER A 70 -35.00 18.30 2.24
N ARG A 71 -33.83 18.80 1.85
CA ARG A 71 -33.63 20.20 1.41
C ARG A 71 -33.78 20.41 -0.09
N LYS A 72 -34.01 19.34 -0.88
CA LYS A 72 -34.05 19.36 -2.34
C LYS A 72 -32.79 20.01 -2.96
N GLU A 73 -31.62 19.73 -2.38
CA GLU A 73 -30.33 20.22 -2.89
C GLU A 73 -29.63 19.11 -3.69
N TRP A 74 -29.78 19.12 -5.01
CA TRP A 74 -29.44 17.98 -5.86
C TRP A 74 -28.01 17.99 -6.40
N ILE A 75 -27.46 19.16 -6.76
CA ILE A 75 -26.16 19.25 -7.40
C ILE A 75 -25.36 20.38 -6.75
N LYS A 76 -24.22 20.02 -6.17
CA LYS A 76 -23.21 20.94 -5.63
C LYS A 76 -21.85 20.61 -6.22
N GLN A 77 -20.93 21.57 -6.19
CA GLN A 77 -19.55 21.35 -6.62
C GLN A 77 -18.86 20.21 -5.84
N SER A 78 -19.26 20.00 -4.57
CA SER A 78 -18.80 18.86 -3.77
C SER A 78 -19.16 17.50 -4.36
N ASP A 79 -20.19 17.40 -5.22
CA ASP A 79 -20.65 16.12 -5.78
C ASP A 79 -19.71 15.57 -6.84
N LEU A 80 -18.78 16.40 -7.33
CA LEU A 80 -17.66 15.94 -8.14
C LEU A 80 -16.81 14.91 -7.36
N PHE A 81 -16.61 15.12 -6.05
CA PHE A 81 -15.86 14.19 -5.22
C PHE A 81 -16.56 12.83 -5.05
N LEU A 82 -17.89 12.84 -4.93
CA LEU A 82 -18.70 11.62 -4.94
C LEU A 82 -18.60 10.89 -6.28
N LEU A 83 -18.72 11.61 -7.39
CA LEU A 83 -18.58 11.04 -8.73
C LEU A 83 -17.22 10.38 -8.92
N ILE A 84 -16.13 11.04 -8.52
CA ILE A 84 -14.78 10.48 -8.58
C ILE A 84 -14.67 9.22 -7.69
N SER A 85 -15.24 9.24 -6.48
CA SER A 85 -15.27 8.07 -5.59
C SER A 85 -16.04 6.88 -6.20
N ILE A 86 -17.14 7.13 -6.92
CA ILE A 86 -17.88 6.10 -7.68
C ILE A 86 -17.01 5.54 -8.81
N ILE A 87 -16.31 6.40 -9.57
CA ILE A 87 -15.39 5.97 -10.63
C ILE A 87 -14.29 5.08 -10.06
N PHE A 88 -13.66 5.47 -8.94
CA PHE A 88 -12.64 4.64 -8.30
C PHE A 88 -13.21 3.34 -7.75
N THR A 89 -14.43 3.34 -7.20
CA THR A 89 -15.12 2.10 -6.81
C THR A 89 -15.30 1.18 -8.01
N PHE A 90 -15.76 1.69 -9.15
CA PHE A 90 -15.87 0.89 -10.37
C PHE A 90 -14.51 0.34 -10.83
N MET A 91 -13.47 1.18 -10.81
CA MET A 91 -12.11 0.76 -11.14
C MET A 91 -11.59 -0.34 -10.20
N PHE A 92 -11.90 -0.27 -8.90
CA PHE A 92 -11.49 -1.28 -7.92
C PHE A 92 -11.99 -2.68 -8.29
N PHE A 93 -13.23 -2.80 -8.77
CA PHE A 93 -13.78 -4.11 -9.17
C PHE A 93 -13.31 -4.57 -10.55
N ARG A 94 -12.88 -3.66 -11.42
CA ARG A 94 -12.60 -3.96 -12.83
C ARG A 94 -11.11 -4.03 -13.18
N ALA A 95 -10.27 -3.31 -12.44
CA ALA A 95 -8.83 -3.28 -12.65
C ALA A 95 -8.19 -4.62 -12.25
N PRO A 96 -7.12 -5.04 -12.94
CA PRO A 96 -6.31 -6.16 -12.48
C PRO A 96 -5.60 -5.78 -11.19
N TRP A 97 -5.35 -6.77 -10.35
CA TRP A 97 -4.66 -6.62 -9.08
C TRP A 97 -3.17 -6.25 -9.27
N SER A 98 -2.54 -6.78 -10.33
CA SER A 98 -1.16 -6.45 -10.69
C SER A 98 -0.95 -6.41 -12.21
N PHE A 99 -0.02 -5.56 -12.64
CA PHE A 99 0.61 -5.60 -13.96
C PHE A 99 2.13 -5.76 -13.72
N GLY A 100 2.68 -6.94 -13.98
CA GLY A 100 4.09 -7.23 -13.70
C GLY A 100 4.40 -7.52 -12.21
N PRO A 101 5.69 -7.52 -11.83
CA PRO A 101 6.14 -7.72 -10.46
C PRO A 101 5.79 -6.50 -9.58
N GLY A 102 5.20 -6.76 -8.41
CA GLY A 102 4.65 -5.71 -7.52
C GLY A 102 3.17 -5.43 -7.76
N GLY A 103 2.29 -6.22 -7.13
CA GLY A 103 0.82 -6.12 -7.28
C GLY A 103 0.10 -5.44 -6.12
N TRP A 104 -0.34 -4.19 -6.29
CA TRP A 104 -1.01 -3.38 -5.25
C TRP A 104 -2.00 -2.36 -5.86
N ILE A 105 -2.56 -2.64 -7.04
CA ILE A 105 -3.40 -1.66 -7.76
C ILE A 105 -4.70 -1.41 -6.98
N ASN A 106 -5.36 -2.48 -6.53
CA ASN A 106 -6.57 -2.43 -5.73
C ASN A 106 -6.35 -1.68 -4.41
N ASP A 107 -5.22 -1.91 -3.74
CA ASP A 107 -4.84 -1.27 -2.49
C ASP A 107 -4.81 0.27 -2.64
N ARG A 108 -4.15 0.75 -3.71
CA ARG A 108 -4.05 2.19 -4.02
C ARG A 108 -5.41 2.79 -4.40
N ILE A 109 -6.18 2.09 -5.24
CA ILE A 109 -7.52 2.55 -5.64
C ILE A 109 -8.42 2.65 -4.41
N HIS A 110 -8.37 1.68 -3.49
CA HIS A 110 -9.20 1.67 -2.29
C HIS A 110 -8.93 2.87 -1.38
N LEU A 111 -7.66 3.27 -1.22
CA LEU A 111 -7.30 4.50 -0.50
C LEU A 111 -7.89 5.76 -1.16
N TYR A 112 -7.86 5.83 -2.49
CA TYR A 112 -8.41 6.98 -3.22
C TYR A 112 -9.93 7.09 -3.11
N ILE A 113 -10.66 5.97 -3.02
CA ILE A 113 -12.12 5.98 -2.79
C ILE A 113 -12.43 6.75 -1.49
N LEU A 114 -11.72 6.44 -0.41
CA LEU A 114 -11.93 7.04 0.90
C LEU A 114 -11.49 8.50 0.94
N LEU A 115 -10.34 8.82 0.34
CA LEU A 115 -9.84 10.19 0.24
C LEU A 115 -10.78 11.11 -0.54
N MET A 116 -11.38 10.61 -1.63
CA MET A 116 -12.35 11.38 -2.40
C MET A 116 -13.71 11.45 -1.72
N LEU A 117 -14.10 10.44 -0.93
CA LEU A 117 -15.34 10.50 -0.17
C LEU A 117 -15.29 11.57 0.93
N ALA A 118 -14.12 11.79 1.56
CA ALA A 118 -13.99 12.67 2.72
C ALA A 118 -14.46 14.13 2.47
N PRO A 119 -14.02 14.86 1.41
CA PRO A 119 -14.52 16.20 1.10
C PRO A 119 -16.02 16.26 0.83
N TRP A 120 -16.62 15.18 0.32
CA TRP A 120 -18.06 15.11 0.07
C TRP A 120 -18.88 14.99 1.37
N LEU A 121 -18.30 14.35 2.39
CA LEU A 121 -18.91 14.18 3.72
C LEU A 121 -18.82 15.44 4.60
N ILE A 122 -17.88 16.34 4.32
CA ILE A 122 -17.76 17.63 5.02
C ILE A 122 -18.90 18.54 4.53
N HIS A 123 -20.06 18.49 5.21
CA HIS A 123 -21.20 19.34 4.84
C HIS A 123 -21.88 20.06 6.00
N ASN A 124 -22.66 21.10 5.65
CA ASN A 124 -23.35 22.08 6.49
C ASN A 124 -24.53 21.49 7.31
N GLY A 125 -24.38 20.28 7.84
CA GLY A 125 -25.30 19.72 8.81
C GLY A 125 -25.28 20.48 10.15
N HIS A 126 -26.15 20.09 11.07
CA HIS A 126 -26.21 20.71 12.39
C HIS A 126 -24.86 20.62 13.12
N ARG A 127 -24.43 21.71 13.79
CA ARG A 127 -23.11 21.83 14.42
C ARG A 127 -22.75 20.67 15.34
N VAL A 128 -23.73 20.12 16.06
CA VAL A 128 -23.53 18.95 16.94
C VAL A 128 -23.04 17.72 16.16
N PHE A 129 -23.60 17.44 14.97
CA PHE A 129 -23.16 16.31 14.15
C PHE A 129 -21.76 16.55 13.57
N GLN A 130 -21.46 17.78 13.17
CA GLN A 130 -20.12 18.12 12.66
C GLN A 130 -19.06 17.93 13.74
N VAL A 131 -19.33 18.40 14.97
CA VAL A 131 -18.43 18.22 16.11
C VAL A 131 -18.30 16.73 16.46
N GLY A 132 -19.41 15.99 16.54
CA GLY A 132 -19.39 14.56 16.84
C GLY A 132 -18.62 13.75 15.80
N PHE A 133 -18.86 14.00 14.51
CA PHE A 133 -18.14 13.35 13.41
C PHE A 133 -16.64 13.68 13.44
N THR A 134 -16.30 14.96 13.62
CA THR A 134 -14.88 15.39 13.69
C THR A 134 -14.18 14.74 14.88
N LEU A 135 -14.82 14.73 16.06
CA LEU A 135 -14.25 14.12 17.25
C LEU A 135 -14.07 12.61 17.09
N ALA A 136 -15.03 11.92 16.47
CA ALA A 136 -14.92 10.50 16.14
C ALA A 136 -13.73 10.24 15.21
N LEU A 137 -13.58 11.02 14.14
CA LEU A 137 -12.44 10.90 13.23
C LEU A 137 -11.11 11.15 13.94
N VAL A 138 -11.02 12.20 14.77
CA VAL A 138 -9.80 12.51 15.55
C VAL A 138 -9.42 11.35 16.45
N VAL A 139 -10.38 10.80 17.21
CA VAL A 139 -10.12 9.66 18.11
C VAL A 139 -9.66 8.43 17.31
N ILE A 140 -10.34 8.10 16.21
CA ILE A 140 -9.97 6.96 15.34
C ILE A 140 -8.57 7.15 14.75
N THR A 141 -8.26 8.35 14.23
CA THR A 141 -6.95 8.67 13.68
C THR A 141 -5.86 8.58 14.73
N LEU A 142 -6.08 9.10 15.95
CA LEU A 142 -5.11 9.02 17.04
C LEU A 142 -4.89 7.57 17.50
N LEU A 143 -5.94 6.77 17.61
CA LEU A 143 -5.83 5.34 17.93
C LEU A 143 -5.06 4.57 16.86
N HIS A 144 -5.39 4.80 15.59
CA HIS A 144 -4.73 4.17 14.46
C HIS A 144 -3.26 4.57 14.39
N PHE A 145 -2.97 5.88 14.47
CA PHE A 145 -1.62 6.41 14.46
C PHE A 145 -0.79 5.91 15.65
N GLY A 146 -1.35 5.96 16.86
CA GLY A 146 -0.66 5.53 18.08
C GLY A 146 -0.26 4.05 18.01
N ARG A 147 -1.16 3.18 17.53
CA ARG A 147 -0.81 1.76 17.32
C ARG A 147 0.23 1.60 16.22
N THR A 148 0.06 2.27 15.09
CA THR A 148 0.98 2.17 13.95
C THR A 148 2.39 2.62 14.34
N ALA A 149 2.51 3.72 15.10
CA ALA A 149 3.78 4.20 15.64
C ALA A 149 4.39 3.21 16.63
N TYR A 150 3.58 2.60 17.51
CA TYR A 150 4.03 1.55 18.42
C TYR A 150 4.61 0.34 17.68
N ASP A 151 3.88 -0.18 16.69
CA ASP A 151 4.32 -1.34 15.90
C ASP A 151 5.59 -1.00 15.10
N HIS A 152 5.64 0.17 14.47
CA HIS A 152 6.84 0.63 13.75
C HIS A 152 8.06 0.80 14.65
N GLY A 153 7.90 1.35 15.86
CA GLY A 153 9.02 1.53 16.78
C GLY A 153 9.65 0.19 17.19
N ARG A 154 8.84 -0.86 17.31
CA ARG A 154 9.29 -2.22 17.61
C ARG A 154 9.99 -2.88 16.43
N LEU A 155 9.34 -2.87 15.27
CA LEU A 155 9.92 -3.42 14.05
C LEU A 155 11.21 -2.70 13.66
N SER A 156 11.27 -1.37 13.81
CA SER A 156 12.47 -0.61 13.47
C SER A 156 13.70 -1.01 14.31
N ALA A 157 13.51 -1.45 15.55
CA ALA A 157 14.61 -1.94 16.38
C ALA A 157 15.13 -3.29 15.87
N GLU A 158 14.22 -4.22 15.55
CA GLU A 158 14.56 -5.52 14.97
C GLU A 158 15.24 -5.35 13.61
N MET A 159 14.72 -4.46 12.76
CA MET A 159 15.35 -4.14 11.47
C MET A 159 16.75 -3.54 11.62
N ALA A 160 16.95 -2.67 12.62
CA ALA A 160 18.27 -2.09 12.88
C ALA A 160 19.28 -3.14 13.36
N GLU A 161 18.82 -4.12 14.14
CA GLU A 161 19.62 -5.27 14.55
C GLU A 161 20.00 -6.13 13.34
N GLU A 162 19.05 -6.47 12.47
CA GLU A 162 19.31 -7.22 11.23
C GLU A 162 20.34 -6.53 10.34
N VAL A 163 20.32 -5.20 10.26
CA VAL A 163 21.26 -4.43 9.42
C VAL A 163 22.59 -4.13 10.11
N SER A 164 22.70 -4.36 11.42
CA SER A 164 23.93 -4.08 12.18
C SER A 164 25.14 -4.89 11.70
N ALA A 165 24.90 -6.08 11.12
CA ALA A 165 25.91 -6.98 10.60
C ALA A 165 26.48 -6.56 9.23
N VAL A 166 26.00 -5.49 8.61
CA VAL A 166 26.45 -5.04 7.27
C VAL A 166 27.96 -4.83 7.17
N ASN A 167 28.60 -4.39 8.26
CA ASN A 167 30.05 -4.16 8.30
C ASN A 167 30.88 -5.46 8.32
N LEU A 168 30.24 -6.63 8.45
CA LEU A 168 30.89 -7.94 8.36
C LEU A 168 31.01 -8.42 6.91
N ILE A 169 30.35 -7.76 5.96
CA ILE A 169 30.42 -8.08 4.54
C ILE A 169 31.55 -7.25 3.91
N GLU A 170 32.46 -7.93 3.20
CA GLU A 170 33.57 -7.28 2.52
C GLU A 170 33.10 -6.41 1.33
N PRO A 171 33.75 -5.27 1.06
CA PRO A 171 33.48 -4.48 -0.15
C PRO A 171 33.71 -5.28 -1.45
N HIS A 172 33.05 -4.84 -2.52
CA HIS A 172 33.05 -5.47 -3.86
C HIS A 172 32.47 -6.89 -3.91
N THR A 173 31.60 -7.24 -2.98
CA THR A 173 30.99 -8.58 -2.91
C THR A 173 29.49 -8.55 -3.07
N THR A 174 28.93 -9.73 -3.33
CA THR A 174 27.50 -9.97 -3.50
C THR A 174 26.96 -10.80 -2.36
N TYR A 175 25.69 -10.61 -2.03
CA TYR A 175 25.05 -11.41 -0.99
C TYR A 175 23.65 -11.87 -1.40
N THR A 176 23.28 -13.02 -0.84
CA THR A 176 21.95 -13.60 -0.92
C THR A 176 21.32 -13.69 0.45
N ILE A 177 19.99 -13.79 0.48
CA ILE A 177 19.23 -13.76 1.73
C ILE A 177 18.51 -15.08 1.93
N ARG A 178 18.59 -15.60 3.16
CA ARG A 178 17.87 -16.79 3.62
C ARG A 178 17.17 -16.52 4.94
N SER A 179 16.02 -15.86 4.89
CA SER A 179 15.12 -15.81 6.04
C SER A 179 14.21 -17.03 6.07
N SER A 180 14.02 -17.59 7.27
CA SER A 180 13.02 -18.65 7.51
C SER A 180 11.59 -18.11 7.50
N SER A 181 11.39 -16.81 7.72
CA SER A 181 10.09 -16.14 7.66
C SER A 181 10.23 -14.61 7.58
N TRP A 182 9.79 -14.03 6.47
CA TRP A 182 9.76 -12.57 6.25
C TRP A 182 8.73 -11.81 7.10
N ASN A 183 7.90 -12.57 7.82
CA ASN A 183 6.77 -12.08 8.57
C ASN A 183 6.93 -12.30 10.08
N GLN A 184 7.98 -13.00 10.51
CA GLN A 184 8.18 -13.30 11.93
C GLN A 184 8.89 -12.14 12.61
N SER A 185 8.22 -11.52 13.58
CA SER A 185 8.80 -10.53 14.49
C SER A 185 8.88 -11.10 15.90
N ASP A 186 9.96 -10.81 16.60
CA ASP A 186 10.14 -11.24 18.00
C ASP A 186 9.21 -10.47 18.95
N SER A 187 8.95 -9.19 18.66
CA SER A 187 8.08 -8.34 19.48
C SER A 187 6.61 -8.40 19.10
N LEU A 188 6.28 -8.61 17.82
CA LEU A 188 4.89 -8.59 17.33
C LEU A 188 4.36 -9.99 16.95
N GLY A 189 5.21 -11.02 16.96
CA GLY A 189 4.86 -12.36 16.47
C GLY A 189 4.73 -12.38 14.95
N ASN A 190 3.80 -13.20 14.43
CA ASN A 190 3.59 -13.30 12.99
C ASN A 190 2.82 -12.09 12.44
N VAL A 191 3.49 -11.29 11.61
CA VAL A 191 2.97 -10.13 10.90
C VAL A 191 2.15 -10.59 9.68
N LYS A 192 0.90 -10.14 9.57
CA LYS A 192 -0.08 -10.77 8.68
C LYS A 192 -0.24 -10.15 7.30
N TYR A 193 -0.06 -8.83 7.18
CA TYR A 193 -0.48 -8.10 5.98
C TYR A 193 0.68 -7.51 5.19
N VAL A 194 1.82 -7.32 5.83
CA VAL A 194 3.07 -6.90 5.19
C VAL A 194 4.20 -7.83 5.64
N ALA A 195 5.22 -7.95 4.80
CA ALA A 195 6.42 -8.70 5.11
C ALA A 195 7.53 -7.69 5.46
N PRO A 196 7.59 -7.20 6.72
CA PRO A 196 8.47 -6.10 7.09
C PRO A 196 9.94 -6.43 6.80
N PHE A 197 10.35 -7.69 6.98
CA PHE A 197 11.74 -8.13 6.82
C PHE A 197 12.12 -8.48 5.38
N LEU A 198 11.16 -8.54 4.46
CA LEU A 198 11.41 -8.93 3.06
C LEU A 198 12.43 -8.02 2.35
N HIS A 199 12.45 -6.74 2.71
CA HIS A 199 13.30 -5.74 2.07
C HIS A 199 14.31 -5.09 3.02
N VAL A 200 14.40 -5.53 4.29
CA VAL A 200 15.30 -4.92 5.29
C VAL A 200 16.74 -5.08 4.87
N ILE A 201 17.11 -6.23 4.32
CA ILE A 201 18.48 -6.48 3.92
C ILE A 201 18.83 -5.72 2.63
N ALA A 202 17.87 -5.23 1.84
CA ALA A 202 18.18 -4.25 0.78
C ALA A 202 18.72 -2.91 1.35
N LEU A 203 18.58 -2.67 2.66
CA LEU A 203 19.25 -1.54 3.32
C LEU A 203 20.76 -1.74 3.44
N TYR A 204 21.28 -2.97 3.28
CA TYR A 204 22.72 -3.22 3.29
C TYR A 204 23.43 -2.42 2.18
N ASP A 205 22.87 -2.42 0.96
CA ASP A 205 23.38 -1.64 -0.18
C ASP A 205 23.32 -0.12 0.07
N ILE A 206 22.40 0.34 0.92
CA ILE A 206 22.26 1.76 1.27
C ILE A 206 23.28 2.16 2.34
N VAL A 207 23.49 1.31 3.33
CA VAL A 207 24.40 1.56 4.46
C VAL A 207 25.86 1.38 4.03
N ASN A 208 26.14 0.37 3.21
CA ASN A 208 27.46 0.10 2.66
C ASN A 208 27.40 0.21 1.12
N LYS A 209 28.09 1.21 0.57
CA LYS A 209 27.91 1.65 -0.83
C LYS A 209 28.55 0.72 -1.88
N ASP A 210 29.17 -0.36 -1.45
CA ASP A 210 30.05 -1.18 -2.27
C ASP A 210 29.80 -2.68 -2.06
N ILE A 211 28.56 -3.04 -1.80
CA ILE A 211 28.04 -4.42 -1.83
C ILE A 211 26.76 -4.41 -2.68
N GLY A 212 26.40 -5.57 -3.24
CA GLY A 212 25.27 -5.65 -4.16
C GLY A 212 24.33 -6.82 -3.91
N HIS A 213 23.04 -6.52 -3.81
CA HIS A 213 21.98 -7.53 -3.82
C HIS A 213 21.50 -7.89 -5.24
N LEU A 214 22.02 -8.99 -5.79
CA LEU A 214 21.70 -9.40 -7.16
C LEU A 214 20.38 -10.18 -7.29
N ALA A 215 19.80 -10.69 -6.20
CA ALA A 215 18.58 -11.51 -6.28
C ALA A 215 17.33 -10.70 -6.68
N ASN A 216 17.29 -9.40 -6.38
CA ASN A 216 16.23 -8.48 -6.81
C ASN A 216 16.63 -7.65 -8.05
N TYR A 217 17.73 -8.00 -8.71
CA TYR A 217 18.15 -7.34 -9.94
C TYR A 217 17.39 -7.92 -11.13
N GLU A 218 16.37 -7.22 -11.58
CA GLU A 218 15.48 -7.69 -12.64
C GLU A 218 16.04 -7.34 -14.03
N ALA A 219 17.19 -7.92 -14.38
CA ALA A 219 17.89 -7.79 -15.67
C ALA A 219 17.09 -8.29 -16.90
N ASN A 220 15.82 -8.58 -16.71
CA ASN A 220 14.90 -8.98 -17.76
C ASN A 220 14.09 -7.80 -18.29
N TYR A 221 14.06 -6.69 -17.54
CA TYR A 221 13.32 -5.51 -17.90
C TYR A 221 14.22 -4.40 -18.43
N ASN A 222 13.69 -3.66 -19.39
CA ASN A 222 14.43 -2.66 -20.16
C ASN A 222 14.62 -1.32 -19.41
N TYR A 223 14.34 -1.27 -18.10
CA TYR A 223 14.55 -0.09 -17.26
C TYR A 223 15.88 -0.09 -16.49
N PHE A 224 16.63 -1.19 -16.51
CA PHE A 224 18.00 -1.19 -16.01
C PHE A 224 18.99 -0.80 -17.13
N PRO A 225 19.89 0.16 -16.88
CA PRO A 225 20.82 0.67 -17.90
C PRO A 225 21.89 -0.36 -18.30
N VAL A 226 22.10 -1.38 -17.47
CA VAL A 226 22.98 -2.52 -17.75
C VAL A 226 22.07 -3.73 -17.87
N ASN A 227 22.22 -4.52 -18.95
CA ASN A 227 21.42 -5.71 -19.20
C ASN A 227 22.34 -6.94 -19.30
N PHE A 228 23.18 -7.12 -18.27
CA PHE A 228 24.30 -8.05 -18.33
C PHE A 228 23.86 -9.52 -18.42
N PHE A 229 22.67 -9.85 -17.90
CA PHE A 229 22.19 -11.24 -17.79
C PHE A 229 21.20 -11.67 -18.88
N ASN A 230 21.07 -10.89 -19.96
CA ASN A 230 20.33 -11.24 -21.18
C ASN A 230 18.99 -11.93 -20.91
N HIS A 231 18.11 -11.25 -20.16
CA HIS A 231 16.77 -11.73 -19.82
C HIS A 231 16.70 -12.96 -18.90
N SER A 232 17.72 -13.18 -18.06
CA SER A 232 17.69 -14.12 -16.93
C SER A 232 17.94 -13.43 -15.58
N PHE A 233 17.36 -13.95 -14.50
CA PHE A 233 17.79 -13.62 -13.13
C PHE A 233 19.24 -14.09 -12.92
N TYR A 234 20.01 -13.37 -12.08
CA TYR A 234 21.32 -13.84 -11.67
C TYR A 234 21.19 -15.20 -10.96
N ASN A 235 21.90 -16.21 -11.45
CA ASN A 235 21.94 -17.58 -10.89
C ASN A 235 23.38 -18.01 -10.59
N GLY A 236 24.28 -17.05 -10.39
CA GLY A 236 25.65 -17.31 -9.94
C GLY A 236 25.69 -17.52 -8.43
N LYS A 237 26.84 -17.96 -7.93
CA LYS A 237 27.08 -18.13 -6.50
C LYS A 237 27.40 -16.77 -5.88
N GLU A 238 26.61 -16.35 -4.89
CA GLU A 238 26.89 -15.15 -4.10
C GLU A 238 28.01 -15.41 -3.07
N ASP A 239 28.74 -14.37 -2.72
CA ASP A 239 29.90 -14.45 -1.81
C ASP A 239 29.47 -14.68 -0.36
N TYR A 240 28.34 -14.08 0.04
CA TYR A 240 27.79 -14.16 1.39
C TYR A 240 26.32 -14.63 1.41
N VAL A 241 25.95 -15.32 2.50
CA VAL A 241 24.56 -15.67 2.82
C VAL A 241 24.19 -14.97 4.13
N VAL A 242 23.20 -14.09 4.07
CA VAL A 242 22.61 -13.43 5.26
C VAL A 242 21.37 -14.24 5.67
N ALA A 243 21.28 -14.65 6.94
CA ALA A 243 20.20 -15.49 7.46
C ALA A 243 19.74 -15.00 8.83
#